data_AF-A0A9X9WMJ2-F1
#
_entry.id   AF-A0A9X9WMJ2-F1
#
_cell.length_a   1.000
_cell.length_b   1.000
_cell.length_c   1.000
_cell.angle_alpha   90.00
_cell.angle_beta   90.00
_cell.angle_gamma   90.00
#
_symmetry.space_group_name_H-M   'P 1'
#
loop_
_entity.id
_entity.type
_entity.pdbx_description
1 polymer ?
#
loop_
_entity_poly.entity_id
_entity_poly.type
_entity_poly.pdbx_seq_one_letter_code
_entity_poly.pdbx_strand_id
1 'polypeptide(L)'
;MHPHPFHPLTDAEFALLSRHLPSPDHTRGRPPADRRRTLNAIFWVACSSGPWKDLPAEYGRADTAHRQLRRWAATGHMDLLLTLVANRDRRKDRLWNRLAWRICRAWRRVSRLVGLGSLLLAKRLGLRPALPAAPRYLPDPNLSETAQALVRRAFENPWAQVVGTFAALAKMMRLAGGNRRRWRLR
;
A
#
# COMPACT_ATOMS: atom_id res chain seq x y z
N MET A 1 -10.38 11.15 -2.86
CA MET A 1 -9.15 11.21 -2.03
C MET A 1 -8.18 12.12 -2.76
N HIS A 2 -8.07 13.35 -2.28
CA HIS A 2 -7.40 14.42 -3.02
C HIS A 2 -5.92 14.47 -2.64
N PRO A 3 -5.03 14.92 -3.55
CA PRO A 3 -3.65 15.19 -3.21
C PRO A 3 -3.60 16.31 -2.18
N HIS A 4 -2.86 16.08 -1.10
CA HIS A 4 -2.58 17.09 -0.10
C HIS A 4 -1.08 17.40 -0.11
N PRO A 5 -0.68 18.68 -0.13
CA PRO A 5 0.71 19.05 0.05
C PRO A 5 1.19 18.59 1.42
N PHE A 6 2.51 18.47 1.58
CA PHE A 6 3.07 18.15 2.88
C PHE A 6 2.80 19.29 3.87
N HIS A 7 2.36 18.91 5.07
CA HIS A 7 2.39 19.75 6.27
C HIS A 7 2.86 18.92 7.48
N PRO A 8 3.58 19.52 8.43
CA PRO A 8 3.92 18.87 9.69
C PRO A 8 2.67 18.35 10.39
N LEU A 9 2.76 17.17 11.02
CA LEU A 9 1.65 16.59 11.76
C LEU A 9 1.22 17.51 12.89
N THR A 10 -0.08 17.80 12.95
CA THR A 10 -0.72 18.39 14.13
C THR A 10 -0.72 17.39 15.28
N ASP A 11 -0.88 17.87 16.52
CA ASP A 11 -0.89 17.00 17.70
C ASP A 11 -2.02 15.97 17.64
N ALA A 12 -3.19 16.37 17.14
CA ALA A 12 -4.33 15.47 16.94
C ALA A 12 -4.04 14.38 15.90
N GLU A 13 -3.43 14.73 14.76
CA GLU A 13 -3.03 13.76 13.73
C GLU A 13 -1.95 12.80 14.26
N PHE A 14 -0.97 13.33 15.01
CA PHE A 14 0.09 12.53 15.61
C PHE A 14 -0.45 11.57 16.68
N ALA A 15 -1.32 12.06 17.58
CA ALA A 15 -1.96 11.23 18.61
C ALA A 15 -2.79 10.11 17.98
N LEU A 16 -3.54 10.41 16.92
CA LEU A 16 -4.33 9.43 16.18
C LEU A 16 -3.46 8.33 15.57
N LEU A 17 -2.35 8.68 14.91
CA LEU A 17 -1.42 7.71 14.34
C LEU A 17 -0.72 6.89 15.42
N SER A 18 -0.28 7.54 16.49
CA SER A 18 0.53 6.91 17.54
C SER A 18 -0.19 5.76 18.23
N ARG A 19 -1.53 5.81 18.33
CA ARG A 19 -2.38 4.72 18.85
C ARG A 19 -2.31 3.42 18.03
N HIS A 20 -1.89 3.51 16.77
CA HIS A 20 -1.84 2.39 15.83
C HIS A 20 -0.42 1.98 15.45
N LEU A 21 0.58 2.67 16.00
CA LEU A 21 1.99 2.37 15.79
C LEU A 21 2.52 1.53 16.96
N PRO A 22 3.49 0.64 16.71
CA PRO A 22 4.02 -0.23 17.76
C PRO A 22 4.66 0.64 18.84
N SER A 23 4.55 0.27 20.10
CA SER A 23 5.29 0.95 21.18
C SER A 23 6.79 0.91 20.90
N PRO A 24 7.55 1.95 21.26
CA PRO A 24 8.99 1.89 21.13
C PRO A 24 9.49 0.77 22.04
N ASP A 25 10.33 -0.14 21.54
CA ASP A 25 11.04 -1.07 22.41
C ASP A 25 12.00 -0.25 23.28
N HIS A 26 11.61 -0.05 24.54
CA HIS A 26 12.43 0.61 25.55
C HIS A 26 13.37 -0.36 26.27
N THR A 27 13.36 -1.63 25.87
CA THR A 27 13.90 -2.72 26.68
C THR A 27 15.44 -2.76 26.70
N ARG A 28 16.15 -2.24 25.68
CA ARG A 28 17.62 -2.12 25.67
C ARG A 28 18.12 -1.22 24.51
N GLY A 29 19.10 -0.34 24.80
CA GLY A 29 19.88 0.40 23.79
C GLY A 29 19.65 1.93 23.74
N ARG A 30 20.16 2.57 22.68
CA ARG A 30 20.03 4.02 22.45
C ARG A 30 18.54 4.43 22.42
N PRO A 31 18.14 5.52 23.09
CA PRO A 31 16.76 5.98 23.08
C PRO A 31 16.19 6.07 21.66
N PRO A 32 14.97 5.56 21.43
CA PRO A 32 14.34 5.64 20.12
C PRO A 32 14.23 7.10 19.68
N ALA A 33 14.45 7.34 18.39
CA ALA A 33 14.32 8.68 17.82
C ALA A 33 12.90 9.22 18.03
N ASP A 34 12.78 10.54 18.12
CA ASP A 34 11.49 11.22 18.23
C ASP A 34 10.55 10.72 17.11
N ARG A 35 9.45 10.10 17.53
CA ARG A 35 8.48 9.44 16.66
C ARG A 35 7.76 10.45 15.79
N ARG A 36 7.49 11.66 16.30
CA ARG A 36 6.82 12.71 15.54
C ARG A 36 7.73 13.22 14.43
N ARG A 37 9.01 13.47 14.74
CA ARG A 37 10.03 13.82 13.74
C ARG A 37 10.17 12.73 12.68
N THR A 38 10.23 11.47 13.10
CA THR A 38 10.33 10.32 12.19
C THR A 38 9.12 10.22 11.24
N LEU A 39 7.91 10.38 11.75
CA LEU A 39 6.69 10.40 10.92
C LEU A 39 6.65 11.61 9.98
N ASN A 40 7.02 12.79 10.46
CA ASN A 40 7.11 13.98 9.62
C ASN A 40 8.12 13.78 8.49
N ALA A 41 9.30 13.20 8.77
CA ALA A 41 10.29 12.88 7.75
C ALA A 41 9.73 11.91 6.69
N ILE A 42 9.08 10.83 7.12
CA ILE A 42 8.46 9.86 6.22
C ILE A 42 7.40 10.53 5.34
N PHE A 43 6.53 11.35 5.93
CA PHE A 43 5.47 12.03 5.19
C PHE A 43 5.98 13.14 4.28
N TRP A 44 7.02 13.88 4.69
CA TRP A 44 7.69 14.87 3.86
C TRP A 44 8.20 14.18 2.60
N VAL A 45 8.96 13.11 2.76
CA VAL A 45 9.52 12.34 1.64
C VAL A 45 8.42 11.67 0.81
N ALA A 46 7.34 11.18 1.42
CA ALA A 46 6.24 10.55 0.69
C ALA A 46 5.45 11.53 -0.19
N CYS A 47 5.24 12.76 0.30
CA CYS A 47 4.40 13.77 -0.34
C CYS A 47 5.22 14.72 -1.23
N SER A 48 6.49 14.98 -0.88
CA SER A 48 7.45 15.72 -1.69
C SER A 48 8.04 14.83 -2.79
N SER A 49 8.40 15.45 -3.91
CA SER A 49 9.19 14.83 -4.98
C SER A 49 10.67 14.66 -4.60
N GLY A 50 11.10 15.21 -3.46
CA GLY A 50 12.50 15.20 -3.04
C GLY A 50 13.07 13.80 -2.67
N PRO A 51 14.39 13.61 -2.84
CA PRO A 51 15.12 12.46 -2.31
C PRO A 51 15.26 12.55 -0.78
N TRP A 52 15.63 11.44 -0.14
CA TRP A 52 15.91 11.39 1.30
C TRP A 52 17.05 12.34 1.73
N LYS A 53 18.00 12.62 0.82
CA LYS A 53 19.16 13.48 1.07
C LYS A 53 18.76 14.94 1.37
N ASP A 54 17.63 15.38 0.82
CA ASP A 54 17.16 16.76 0.93
C ASP A 54 16.18 16.94 2.10
N LEU A 55 16.09 15.94 2.98
CA LEU A 55 15.22 16.02 4.14
C LEU A 55 15.66 17.18 5.06
N PRO A 56 14.74 18.10 5.43
CA PRO A 56 15.04 19.16 6.37
C PRO A 56 15.54 18.62 7.72
N ALA A 57 16.59 19.25 8.27
CA ALA A 57 17.23 18.82 9.52
C ALA A 57 16.27 18.82 10.73
N GLU A 58 15.22 19.66 10.70
CA GLU A 58 14.16 19.72 11.70
C GLU A 58 13.43 18.38 11.91
N TYR A 59 13.36 17.53 10.87
CA TYR A 59 12.73 16.21 10.96
C TYR A 59 13.71 15.08 11.33
N GLY A 60 14.96 15.42 11.64
CA GLY A 60 16.00 14.49 12.05
C GLY A 60 16.75 13.85 10.89
N ARG A 61 17.43 12.72 11.16
CA ARG A 61 18.30 12.07 10.17
C ARG A 61 17.50 11.22 9.18
N ALA A 62 17.74 11.43 7.90
CA ALA A 62 17.09 10.71 6.81
C ALA A 62 17.25 9.18 6.92
N ASP A 63 18.44 8.70 7.29
CA ASP A 63 18.71 7.27 7.46
C ASP A 63 17.85 6.63 8.54
N THR A 64 17.62 7.34 9.64
CA THR A 64 16.78 6.87 10.74
C THR A 64 15.34 6.72 10.30
N ALA A 65 14.80 7.73 9.61
CA ALA A 65 13.43 7.69 9.08
C ALA A 65 13.26 6.59 8.02
N HIS A 66 14.23 6.45 7.12
CA HIS A 66 14.21 5.40 6.10
C HIS A 66 14.26 3.99 6.72
N ARG A 67 15.16 3.75 7.70
CA ARG A 67 15.24 2.47 8.42
C ARG A 67 13.93 2.15 9.15
N GLN A 68 13.32 3.14 9.80
CA GLN A 68 12.05 2.97 10.49
C GLN A 68 10.91 2.62 9.52
N LEU A 69 10.82 3.32 8.39
CA LEU A 69 9.84 3.03 7.35
C LEU A 69 9.99 1.61 6.79
N ARG A 70 11.23 1.16 6.54
CA ARG A 70 11.53 -0.22 6.14
C ARG A 70 11.08 -1.23 7.20
N ARG A 71 11.34 -0.95 8.48
CA ARG A 71 10.91 -1.81 9.59
C ARG A 71 9.39 -1.92 9.65
N TRP A 72 8.66 -0.82 9.51
CA TRP A 72 7.19 -0.84 9.48
C TRP A 72 6.61 -1.55 8.27
N ALA A 73 7.27 -1.47 7.12
CA ALA A 73 6.89 -2.26 5.95
C ALA A 73 7.09 -3.77 6.20
N ALA A 74 8.25 -4.17 6.72
CA ALA A 74 8.58 -5.57 6.98
C ALA A 74 7.67 -6.21 8.05
N THR A 75 7.26 -5.42 9.05
CA THR A 75 6.39 -5.88 10.15
C THR A 75 4.89 -5.75 9.85
N GLY A 76 4.51 -5.31 8.65
CA GLY A 76 3.10 -5.18 8.25
C GLY A 76 2.36 -3.97 8.84
N HIS A 77 3.03 -3.08 9.57
CA HIS A 77 2.39 -1.88 10.13
C HIS A 77 1.91 -0.91 9.03
N MET A 78 2.61 -0.83 7.91
CA MET A 78 2.16 -0.03 6.77
C MET A 78 0.88 -0.59 6.16
N ASP A 79 0.70 -1.91 6.16
CA ASP A 79 -0.50 -2.60 5.68
C ASP A 79 -1.68 -2.42 6.64
N LEU A 80 -1.41 -2.43 7.95
CA LEU A 80 -2.38 -2.05 8.98
C LEU A 80 -2.89 -0.62 8.73
N LEU A 81 -1.99 0.35 8.55
CA LEU A 81 -2.37 1.74 8.28
C LEU A 81 -3.21 1.87 7.00
N LEU A 82 -2.89 1.13 5.93
CA LEU A 82 -3.74 1.10 4.73
C LEU A 82 -5.14 0.56 5.04
N THR A 83 -5.25 -0.51 5.82
CA THR A 83 -6.52 -1.11 6.20
C THR A 83 -7.38 -0.13 7.00
N LEU A 84 -6.77 0.60 7.94
CA LEU A 84 -7.45 1.63 8.72
C LEU A 84 -7.95 2.79 7.85
N VAL A 85 -7.17 3.20 6.85
CA VAL A 85 -7.56 4.24 5.87
C VAL A 85 -8.63 3.77 4.89
N ALA A 86 -8.71 2.47 4.62
CA ALA A 86 -9.73 1.89 3.75
C ALA A 86 -11.09 1.75 4.45
N ASN A 87 -11.10 1.68 5.78
CA ASN A 87 -12.33 1.59 6.56
C ASN A 87 -13.24 2.81 6.27
N ARG A 88 -14.50 2.52 5.87
CA ARG A 88 -15.46 3.54 5.43
C ARG A 88 -15.82 4.53 6.54
N ASP A 89 -15.94 4.08 7.78
CA ASP A 89 -16.32 4.95 8.90
C ASP A 89 -15.20 5.93 9.20
N ARG A 90 -13.95 5.42 9.26
CA ARG A 90 -12.77 6.25 9.45
C ARG A 90 -12.57 7.27 8.33
N ARG A 91 -12.97 6.96 7.09
CA ARG A 91 -12.88 7.94 5.98
C ARG A 91 -13.79 9.15 6.15
N LYS A 92 -14.87 9.04 6.92
CA LYS A 92 -15.75 10.18 7.23
C LYS A 92 -15.06 11.15 8.20
N ASP A 93 -14.15 10.66 9.03
CA ASP A 93 -13.40 11.49 9.96
C ASP A 93 -12.44 12.43 9.23
N ARG A 94 -12.50 13.72 9.58
CA ARG A 94 -11.65 14.77 8.99
C ARG A 94 -10.16 14.49 9.17
N LEU A 95 -9.74 13.91 10.31
CA LEU A 95 -8.33 13.61 10.60
C LEU A 95 -7.80 12.48 9.71
N TRP A 96 -8.54 11.38 9.61
CA TRP A 96 -8.18 10.26 8.75
C TRP A 96 -8.16 10.65 7.28
N ASN A 97 -9.09 11.47 6.82
CA ASN A 97 -9.10 11.93 5.44
C ASN A 97 -7.85 12.76 5.10
N ARG A 98 -7.39 13.64 6.00
CA ARG A 98 -6.12 14.39 5.85
C ARG A 98 -4.89 13.48 5.81
N LEU A 99 -4.88 12.41 6.60
CA LEU A 99 -3.77 11.47 6.66
C LEU A 99 -3.77 10.45 5.52
N ALA A 100 -4.93 10.13 4.98
CA ALA A 100 -5.11 9.06 4.02
C ALA A 100 -4.11 9.18 2.85
N TRP A 101 -4.00 10.38 2.26
CA TRP A 101 -3.15 10.59 1.08
C TRP A 101 -1.68 10.35 1.43
N ARG A 102 -1.25 10.88 2.57
CA ARG A 102 0.12 10.76 3.10
C ARG A 102 0.46 9.30 3.39
N ILE A 103 -0.45 8.56 4.01
CA ILE A 103 -0.31 7.12 4.31
C ILE A 103 -0.20 6.32 3.01
N CYS A 104 -1.08 6.57 2.04
CA CYS A 104 -1.02 5.89 0.74
C CYS A 104 0.30 6.18 0.01
N ARG A 105 0.77 7.43 0.02
CA ARG A 105 2.04 7.81 -0.60
C ARG A 105 3.24 7.19 0.12
N ALA A 106 3.23 7.14 1.44
CA ALA A 106 4.26 6.48 2.23
C ALA A 106 4.28 4.98 1.94
N TRP A 107 3.11 4.36 1.87
CA TRP A 107 2.98 2.95 1.49
C TRP A 107 3.50 2.70 0.06
N ARG A 108 3.18 3.57 -0.91
CA ARG A 108 3.68 3.45 -2.29
C ARG A 108 5.20 3.43 -2.36
N ARG A 109 5.90 4.20 -1.50
CA ARG A 109 7.37 4.17 -1.47
C ARG A 109 7.92 2.82 -1.00
N VAL A 110 7.23 2.17 -0.06
CA VAL A 110 7.61 0.82 0.41
C VAL A 110 7.02 -0.31 -0.42
N SER A 111 6.18 -0.02 -1.42
CA SER A 111 5.53 -1.06 -2.24
C SER A 111 6.53 -1.94 -3.00
N ARG A 112 7.77 -1.47 -3.17
CA ARG A 112 8.89 -2.23 -3.76
C ARG A 112 9.58 -3.17 -2.78
N LEU A 113 9.37 -2.96 -1.49
CA LEU A 113 9.98 -3.71 -0.38
C LEU A 113 9.03 -4.74 0.23
N VAL A 114 7.72 -4.55 0.04
CA VAL A 114 6.68 -5.46 0.52
C VAL A 114 6.42 -6.58 -0.50
N GLY A 115 5.96 -7.73 0.00
CA GLY A 115 5.64 -8.89 -0.84
C GLY A 115 4.36 -8.72 -1.65
N LEU A 116 4.08 -9.71 -2.50
CA LEU A 116 2.88 -9.74 -3.34
C LEU A 116 1.59 -9.67 -2.51
N GLY A 117 1.53 -10.31 -1.33
CA GLY A 117 0.37 -10.28 -0.44
C GLY A 117 -0.06 -8.87 -0.05
N SER A 118 0.89 -8.04 0.41
CA SER A 118 0.65 -6.63 0.75
C SER A 118 0.20 -5.81 -0.45
N LEU A 119 0.75 -6.08 -1.64
CA LEU A 119 0.34 -5.42 -2.88
C LEU A 119 -1.09 -5.78 -3.28
N LEU A 120 -1.47 -7.05 -3.14
CA LEU A 120 -2.83 -7.52 -3.39
C LEU A 120 -3.81 -6.97 -2.35
N LEU A 121 -3.41 -6.85 -1.08
CA LEU A 121 -4.19 -6.18 -0.04
C LEU A 121 -4.50 -4.74 -0.45
N ALA A 122 -3.49 -3.94 -0.80
CA ALA A 122 -3.69 -2.55 -1.22
C ALA A 122 -4.64 -2.42 -2.42
N LYS A 123 -4.56 -3.38 -3.36
CA LYS A 123 -5.47 -3.45 -4.53
C LYS A 123 -6.90 -3.83 -4.12
N ARG A 124 -7.07 -4.82 -3.23
CA ARG A 124 -8.37 -5.26 -2.70
C ARG A 124 -9.07 -4.14 -1.92
N LEU A 125 -8.32 -3.33 -1.18
CA LEU A 125 -8.83 -2.15 -0.48
C LEU A 125 -9.24 -0.99 -1.42
N GLY A 126 -8.98 -1.09 -2.73
CA GLY A 126 -9.32 -0.05 -3.70
C GLY A 126 -8.50 1.25 -3.56
N LEU A 127 -7.36 1.20 -2.86
CA LEU A 127 -6.51 2.36 -2.58
C LEU A 127 -5.59 2.69 -3.76
N ARG A 128 -6.16 3.23 -4.85
CA ARG A 128 -5.40 3.66 -6.04
C ARG A 128 -4.18 4.55 -5.73
N PRO A 129 -4.24 5.50 -4.77
CA PRO A 129 -3.08 6.32 -4.39
C PRO A 129 -1.92 5.56 -3.74
N ALA A 130 -2.14 4.34 -3.26
CA ALA A 130 -1.09 3.51 -2.67
C ALA A 130 -0.37 2.65 -3.74
N LEU A 131 -1.07 2.30 -4.82
CA LEU A 131 -0.53 1.38 -5.82
C LEU A 131 0.61 2.00 -6.65
N PRO A 132 1.66 1.23 -6.97
CA PRO A 132 2.78 1.71 -7.80
C PRO A 132 2.44 1.85 -9.29
N ALA A 133 1.39 1.17 -9.74
CA ALA A 133 0.89 1.19 -11.11
C ALA A 133 -0.64 1.19 -11.13
N ALA A 134 -1.23 1.44 -12.30
CA ALA A 134 -2.69 1.37 -12.43
C ALA A 134 -3.19 -0.06 -12.09
N PRO A 135 -4.34 -0.22 -11.40
CA PRO A 135 -4.82 -1.51 -10.91
C PRO A 135 -4.91 -2.63 -11.95
N ARG A 136 -5.14 -2.26 -13.22
CA ARG A 136 -5.23 -3.17 -14.38
C ARG A 136 -3.90 -3.86 -14.74
N TYR A 137 -2.76 -3.31 -14.32
CA TYR A 137 -1.43 -3.89 -14.58
C TYR A 137 -0.94 -4.75 -13.41
N LEU A 138 -1.67 -4.78 -12.30
CA LEU A 138 -1.33 -5.60 -11.14
C LEU A 138 -2.10 -6.92 -11.21
N PRO A 139 -1.56 -8.02 -10.64
CA PRO A 139 -2.25 -9.31 -10.58
C PRO A 139 -3.63 -9.17 -9.92
N ASP A 140 -4.60 -9.96 -10.35
CA ASP A 140 -5.94 -9.95 -9.79
C ASP A 140 -5.91 -10.52 -8.35
N PRO A 141 -6.30 -9.75 -7.31
CA PRO A 141 -6.30 -10.24 -5.93
C PRO A 141 -7.32 -11.36 -5.68
N ASN A 142 -8.30 -11.51 -6.57
CA ASN A 142 -9.37 -12.49 -6.47
C ASN A 142 -9.22 -13.55 -7.57
N LEU A 143 -8.01 -13.75 -8.10
CA LEU A 143 -7.74 -14.70 -9.19
C LEU A 143 -8.11 -16.13 -8.80
N SER A 144 -7.81 -16.54 -7.56
CA SER A 144 -8.17 -17.86 -7.03
C SER A 144 -9.67 -18.05 -6.95
N GLU A 145 -10.41 -17.05 -6.46
CA GLU A 145 -11.88 -17.08 -6.39
C GLU A 145 -12.51 -17.11 -7.79
N THR A 146 -11.92 -16.36 -8.74
CA THR A 146 -12.32 -16.35 -10.15
C THR A 146 -12.06 -17.71 -10.80
N ALA A 147 -10.92 -18.33 -10.52
CA ALA A 147 -10.58 -19.68 -10.97
C ALA A 147 -11.52 -20.73 -10.38
N GLN A 148 -11.74 -20.69 -9.06
CA GLN A 148 -12.60 -21.62 -8.34
C GLN A 148 -14.05 -21.54 -8.79
N ALA A 149 -14.59 -20.34 -9.05
CA ALA A 149 -15.93 -20.19 -9.61
C ALA A 149 -16.04 -20.85 -10.99
N LEU A 150 -14.96 -20.80 -11.78
CA LEU A 150 -14.90 -21.40 -13.10
C LEU A 150 -14.79 -22.93 -13.02
N VAL A 151 -13.96 -23.44 -12.11
CA VAL A 151 -13.83 -24.87 -11.80
C VAL A 151 -15.13 -25.44 -11.22
N ARG A 152 -15.80 -24.73 -10.32
CA ARG A 152 -17.09 -25.16 -9.76
C ARG A 152 -18.16 -25.26 -10.85
N ARG A 153 -18.26 -24.25 -11.72
CA ARG A 153 -19.11 -24.30 -12.92
C ARG A 153 -18.76 -25.45 -13.88
N ALA A 154 -17.50 -25.86 -13.91
CA ALA A 154 -17.05 -27.00 -14.70
C ALA A 154 -17.54 -28.34 -14.17
N PHE A 155 -17.56 -28.51 -12.86
CA PHE A 155 -18.12 -29.69 -12.22
C PHE A 155 -19.65 -29.76 -12.32
N GLU A 156 -20.35 -28.62 -12.29
CA GLU A 156 -21.81 -28.56 -12.37
C GLU A 156 -22.37 -28.91 -13.77
N ASN A 157 -21.62 -28.65 -14.85
CA ASN A 157 -22.05 -28.96 -16.23
C ASN A 157 -20.88 -29.51 -17.09
N PRO A 158 -20.56 -30.80 -16.97
CA PRO A 158 -19.39 -31.42 -17.63
C PRO A 158 -19.44 -31.38 -19.15
N TRP A 159 -20.63 -31.51 -19.74
CA TRP A 159 -20.82 -31.61 -21.19
C TRP A 159 -20.86 -30.26 -21.93
N ALA A 160 -20.93 -29.13 -21.20
CA ALA A 160 -20.88 -27.78 -21.77
C ALA A 160 -19.45 -27.22 -21.99
N GLN A 161 -18.42 -28.02 -21.66
CA GLN A 161 -17.07 -27.54 -21.35
C GLN A 161 -16.09 -27.49 -22.54
N VAL A 162 -16.25 -28.31 -23.58
CA VAL A 162 -15.20 -28.48 -24.61
C VAL A 162 -14.85 -27.16 -25.33
N VAL A 163 -15.78 -26.21 -25.43
CA VAL A 163 -15.52 -24.90 -26.06
C VAL A 163 -15.36 -23.77 -25.02
N GLY A 164 -16.13 -23.81 -23.93
CA GLY A 164 -16.12 -22.77 -22.90
C GLY A 164 -14.88 -22.77 -22.01
N THR A 165 -14.30 -23.95 -21.75
CA THR A 165 -13.20 -24.11 -20.80
C THR A 165 -11.87 -23.67 -21.40
N PHE A 166 -11.64 -23.89 -22.69
CA PHE A 166 -10.48 -23.32 -23.39
C PHE A 166 -10.58 -21.80 -23.53
N ALA A 167 -11.78 -21.25 -23.77
CA ALA A 167 -11.99 -19.80 -23.78
C ALA A 167 -11.74 -19.19 -22.40
N ALA A 168 -12.16 -19.87 -21.34
CA ALA A 168 -11.90 -19.48 -19.96
C ALA A 168 -10.41 -19.58 -19.57
N LEU A 169 -9.73 -20.68 -19.93
CA LEU A 169 -8.29 -20.85 -19.75
C LEU A 169 -7.49 -19.80 -20.53
N ALA A 170 -7.87 -19.51 -21.78
CA ALA A 170 -7.27 -18.43 -22.57
C ALA A 170 -7.49 -17.05 -21.93
N LYS A 171 -8.67 -16.81 -21.35
CA LYS A 171 -8.97 -15.59 -20.58
C LYS A 171 -8.15 -15.53 -19.30
N MET A 172 -7.99 -16.64 -18.57
CA MET A 172 -7.12 -16.73 -17.40
C MET A 172 -5.66 -16.52 -17.75
N MET A 173 -5.15 -17.11 -18.84
CA MET A 173 -3.77 -16.88 -19.30
C MET A 173 -3.53 -15.43 -19.69
N ARG A 174 -4.51 -14.75 -20.29
CA ARG A 174 -4.43 -13.30 -20.57
C ARG A 174 -4.46 -12.44 -19.29
N LEU A 175 -5.18 -12.87 -18.26
CA LEU A 175 -5.30 -12.14 -16.98
C LEU A 175 -4.10 -12.40 -16.06
N ALA A 176 -3.57 -13.63 -16.03
CA ALA A 176 -2.42 -14.04 -15.23
C ALA A 176 -1.09 -13.57 -15.82
N GLY A 177 -0.96 -13.52 -17.17
CA GLY A 177 0.26 -13.05 -17.84
C GLY A 177 0.48 -11.54 -17.80
N GLY A 178 -0.50 -10.77 -17.32
CA GLY A 178 -0.49 -9.31 -17.44
C GLY A 178 -0.62 -8.84 -18.89
N ASN A 179 -0.99 -7.58 -19.08
CA ASN A 179 -1.13 -7.01 -20.42
C ASN A 179 0.22 -7.05 -21.17
N ARG A 180 0.26 -7.55 -22.42
CA ARG A 180 1.46 -7.52 -23.27
C ARG A 180 2.08 -6.12 -23.22
N ARG A 181 3.33 -6.01 -22.75
CA ARG A 181 4.05 -4.73 -22.63
C ARG A 181 4.12 -4.09 -24.02
N ARG A 182 3.30 -3.06 -24.28
CA ARG A 182 3.41 -2.25 -25.49
C ARG A 182 4.58 -1.28 -25.33
N TRP A 183 5.81 -1.76 -25.47
CA TRP A 183 6.91 -0.87 -25.78
C TRP A 183 6.70 -0.42 -27.23
N ARG A 184 6.25 0.83 -27.43
CA ARG A 184 6.51 1.49 -28.71
C ARG A 184 7.93 2.00 -28.61
N LEU A 185 8.87 1.30 -29.23
CA LEU A 185 10.14 1.91 -29.59
C LEU A 185 9.78 3.02 -30.60
N ARG A 186 10.14 4.26 -30.25
CA ARG A 186 10.13 5.38 -31.21
C ARG A 186 11.38 5.28 -32.04
#